data_AF-A0A1S3K0N7-F1
#
_entry.id   AF-A0A1S3K0N7-F1
#
_cell.length_a   1.000
_cell.length_b   1.000
_cell.length_c   1.000
_cell.angle_alpha   90.00
_cell.angle_beta   90.00
_cell.angle_gamma   90.00
#
_symmetry.space_group_name_H-M   'P 1'
#
loop_
_entity.id
_entity.type
_entity.pdbx_description
1 polymer ?
#
loop_
_entity_poly.entity_id
_entity_poly.type
_entity_poly.pdbx_seq_one_letter_code
_entity_poly.pdbx_strand_id
1 'polypeptide(L)'
;MCLFPGITCLAIFLPYFWLLCMPLYGSFSGTEPVVRFSLMMQFQAIIMSAFPVGLVSFIPCLELVTLCVLMCLPVSLTPFPVVWLYDKLLWLSEPVWMLTEVLIPLEWAMAMSQKAVDRLDEEPTNLAKGMILGLSTLCYAVMLYFGIELYRLYSDSTLTVCMLCILLALSVLCHIMMWKVDEGIIVDAAFVSVFSMLFLYCYHIERVILQNPLPKPDTWKRIEGSISYLGLLYSFTNASLLNANRAMQFMKKLFSPVFVLFSLLRLFSVLTAVGIVVRKGSDQEEECDMDDDRFETHFNSLIRKSPVVVRLSVIFVYTQLVTHHLQSAVIEPAV
;
A
#
# COMPACT_ATOMS: atom_id res chain seq x y z
N MET A 1 -32.83 -17.19 -17.99
CA MET A 1 -32.28 -17.60 -16.67
C MET A 1 -30.77 -17.36 -16.53
N CYS A 2 -30.07 -16.76 -17.51
CA CYS A 2 -28.63 -16.48 -17.42
C CYS A 2 -28.26 -15.02 -17.08
N LEU A 3 -29.26 -14.14 -16.86
CA LEU A 3 -29.06 -12.71 -16.56
C LEU A 3 -28.63 -12.45 -15.11
N PHE A 4 -29.12 -13.26 -14.16
CA PHE A 4 -28.79 -13.12 -12.74
C PHE A 4 -27.29 -13.29 -12.43
N PRO A 5 -26.59 -14.35 -12.90
CA PRO A 5 -25.17 -14.52 -12.62
C PRO A 5 -24.31 -13.39 -13.21
N GLY A 6 -24.65 -12.91 -14.41
CA GLY A 6 -23.92 -11.83 -15.08
C GLY A 6 -24.04 -10.49 -14.36
N ILE A 7 -25.25 -10.14 -13.90
CA ILE A 7 -25.50 -8.91 -13.15
C ILE A 7 -24.83 -8.96 -11.78
N THR A 8 -24.84 -10.11 -11.09
CA THR A 8 -24.13 -10.26 -9.81
C THR A 8 -22.62 -10.15 -9.96
N CYS A 9 -22.04 -10.72 -11.03
CA CYS A 9 -20.62 -10.61 -11.29
C CYS A 9 -20.24 -9.16 -11.58
N LEU A 10 -20.98 -8.49 -12.48
CA LEU A 10 -20.78 -7.07 -12.78
C LEU A 10 -20.89 -6.20 -11.53
N ALA A 11 -21.90 -6.43 -10.69
CA ALA A 11 -22.13 -5.66 -9.47
C ALA A 11 -21.00 -5.80 -8.44
N ILE A 12 -20.34 -6.96 -8.37
CA ILE A 12 -19.19 -7.18 -7.48
C ILE A 12 -17.95 -6.45 -7.99
N PHE A 13 -17.70 -6.44 -9.30
CA PHE A 13 -16.51 -5.81 -9.89
C PHE A 13 -16.64 -4.29 -10.07
N LEU A 14 -17.86 -3.77 -10.22
CA LEU A 14 -18.09 -2.35 -10.53
C LEU A 14 -17.48 -1.39 -9.49
N PRO A 15 -17.65 -1.58 -8.16
CA PRO A 15 -17.04 -0.70 -7.15
C PRO A 15 -15.51 -0.64 -7.26
N TYR A 16 -14.86 -1.76 -7.57
CA TYR A 16 -13.41 -1.82 -7.79
C TYR A 16 -12.99 -1.13 -9.09
N PHE A 17 -13.79 -1.24 -10.14
CA PHE A 17 -13.57 -0.48 -11.37
C PHE A 17 -13.62 1.04 -11.10
N TRP A 18 -14.56 1.48 -10.27
CA TRP A 18 -14.67 2.88 -9.88
C TRP A 18 -13.51 3.36 -9.00
N LEU A 19 -12.94 2.49 -8.16
CA LEU A 19 -11.68 2.78 -7.49
C LEU A 19 -10.56 3.05 -8.51
N LEU A 20 -10.44 2.26 -9.58
CA LEU A 20 -9.46 2.50 -10.65
C LEU A 20 -9.64 3.84 -11.38
N CYS A 21 -10.79 4.51 -11.24
CA CYS A 21 -11.02 5.86 -11.78
C CYS A 21 -10.47 6.98 -10.87
N MET A 22 -10.11 6.72 -9.60
CA MET A 22 -9.55 7.75 -8.70
C MET A 22 -8.34 8.49 -9.29
N PRO A 23 -7.33 7.81 -9.87
CA PRO A 23 -6.22 8.48 -10.53
C PRO A 23 -6.63 9.46 -11.63
N LEU A 24 -7.71 9.16 -12.36
CA LEU A 24 -8.24 10.05 -13.39
C LEU A 24 -8.79 11.33 -12.76
N TYR A 25 -9.62 11.21 -11.72
CA TYR A 25 -10.11 12.37 -10.97
C TYR A 25 -8.96 13.22 -10.42
N GLY A 26 -7.96 12.52 -9.87
CA GLY A 26 -6.71 13.09 -9.41
C GLY A 26 -5.98 13.90 -10.46
N SER A 27 -5.83 13.36 -11.67
CA SER A 27 -5.04 13.97 -12.75
C SER A 27 -5.66 15.24 -13.35
N PHE A 28 -6.99 15.36 -13.33
CA PHE A 28 -7.71 16.49 -13.95
C PHE A 28 -8.23 17.52 -12.94
N SER A 29 -8.52 17.13 -11.70
CA SER A 29 -9.27 17.96 -10.74
C SER A 29 -8.69 18.04 -9.34
N GLY A 30 -7.68 17.24 -9.01
CA GLY A 30 -6.83 17.46 -7.84
C GLY A 30 -6.96 16.36 -6.80
N THR A 31 -6.26 16.53 -5.69
CA THR A 31 -6.36 15.64 -4.54
C THR A 31 -7.73 15.73 -3.86
N GLU A 32 -8.36 16.92 -3.86
CA GLU A 32 -9.65 17.14 -3.21
C GLU A 32 -10.78 16.22 -3.74
N PRO A 33 -11.08 16.15 -5.06
CA PRO A 33 -12.09 15.22 -5.56
C PRO A 33 -11.78 13.76 -5.25
N VAL A 34 -10.51 13.35 -5.23
CA VAL A 34 -10.07 11.99 -4.90
C VAL A 34 -10.40 11.65 -3.44
N VAL A 35 -10.08 12.56 -2.52
CA VAL A 35 -10.39 12.41 -1.10
C VAL A 35 -11.90 12.32 -0.87
N ARG A 36 -12.66 13.25 -1.47
CA ARG A 36 -14.13 13.25 -1.34
C ARG A 36 -14.74 11.97 -1.89
N PHE A 37 -14.25 11.50 -3.04
CA PHE A 37 -14.70 10.25 -3.65
C PHE A 37 -14.40 9.04 -2.76
N SER A 38 -13.21 8.99 -2.16
CA SER A 38 -12.83 7.94 -1.20
C SER A 38 -13.76 7.87 0.00
N LEU A 39 -14.06 9.01 0.62
CA LEU A 39 -14.98 9.10 1.75
C LEU A 39 -16.39 8.58 1.39
N MET A 40 -16.87 8.90 0.18
CA MET A 40 -18.15 8.42 -0.29
C MET A 40 -18.14 6.91 -0.53
N MET A 41 -17.09 6.36 -1.14
CA MET A 41 -16.93 4.91 -1.31
C MET A 41 -16.85 4.17 0.03
N GLN A 42 -16.20 4.74 1.04
CA GLN A 42 -16.16 4.19 2.40
C GLN A 42 -17.54 4.23 3.06
N PHE A 43 -18.25 5.35 2.94
CA PHE A 43 -19.61 5.48 3.46
C PHE A 43 -20.56 4.45 2.83
N GLN A 44 -20.44 4.22 1.51
CA GLN A 44 -21.17 3.17 0.84
C GLN A 44 -20.82 1.79 1.39
N ALA A 45 -19.53 1.46 1.56
CA ALA A 45 -19.11 0.18 2.12
C ALA A 45 -19.69 -0.07 3.52
N ILE A 46 -19.75 0.98 4.36
CA ILE A 46 -20.33 0.93 5.70
C ILE A 46 -21.85 0.73 5.63
N ILE A 47 -22.57 1.48 4.79
CA ILE A 47 -24.02 1.29 4.60
C ILE A 47 -24.32 -0.14 4.15
N MET A 48 -23.58 -0.65 3.17
CA MET A 48 -23.77 -1.99 2.64
C MET A 48 -23.53 -3.07 3.70
N SER A 49 -22.63 -2.83 4.65
CA SER A 49 -22.39 -3.73 5.77
C SER A 49 -23.46 -3.72 6.86
N ALA A 50 -24.26 -2.66 6.95
CA ALA A 50 -25.31 -2.54 7.95
C ALA A 50 -26.59 -3.33 7.58
N PHE A 51 -26.69 -3.82 6.34
CA PHE A 51 -27.85 -4.60 5.91
C PHE A 51 -27.84 -6.03 6.49
N PRO A 52 -29.01 -6.55 6.91
CA PRO A 52 -29.10 -7.87 7.52
C PRO A 52 -28.82 -8.99 6.51
N VAL A 53 -28.21 -10.08 7.01
CA VAL A 53 -27.78 -11.27 6.24
C VAL A 53 -28.93 -11.95 5.48
N GLY A 54 -30.19 -11.74 5.88
CA GLY A 54 -31.37 -12.25 5.16
C GLY A 54 -31.57 -11.68 3.74
N LEU A 55 -30.92 -10.56 3.40
CA LEU A 55 -31.04 -9.88 2.10
C LEU A 55 -29.84 -10.16 1.16
N VAL A 56 -29.02 -11.17 1.44
CA VAL A 56 -27.77 -11.46 0.70
C VAL A 56 -27.95 -11.54 -0.81
N SER A 57 -29.07 -12.06 -1.31
CA SER A 57 -29.36 -12.12 -2.74
C SER A 57 -29.57 -10.74 -3.40
N PHE A 58 -29.97 -9.73 -2.64
CA PHE A 58 -30.18 -8.35 -3.13
C PHE A 58 -28.98 -7.43 -2.89
N ILE A 59 -28.04 -7.80 -2.01
CA ILE A 59 -26.83 -7.02 -1.72
C ILE A 59 -26.12 -6.51 -2.99
N PRO A 60 -25.80 -7.33 -4.01
CA PRO A 60 -25.11 -6.83 -5.20
C PRO A 60 -25.94 -5.81 -5.99
N CYS A 61 -27.27 -5.98 -6.06
CA CYS A 61 -28.15 -5.02 -6.73
C CYS A 61 -28.25 -3.70 -5.94
N LEU A 62 -28.35 -3.78 -4.61
CA LEU A 62 -28.33 -2.62 -3.72
C LEU A 62 -26.97 -1.88 -3.77
N GLU A 63 -25.86 -2.61 -3.86
CA GLU A 63 -24.52 -2.05 -4.03
C GLU A 63 -24.42 -1.27 -5.35
N LEU A 64 -24.97 -1.82 -6.44
CA LEU A 64 -25.05 -1.13 -7.72
C LEU A 64 -25.91 0.14 -7.65
N VAL A 65 -27.11 0.05 -7.09
CA VAL A 65 -28.05 1.19 -6.99
C VAL A 65 -27.46 2.30 -6.13
N THR A 66 -26.89 1.95 -4.97
CA THR A 66 -26.24 2.92 -4.08
C THR A 66 -25.05 3.57 -4.75
N LEU A 67 -24.24 2.82 -5.52
CA LEU A 67 -23.15 3.36 -6.31
C LEU A 67 -23.65 4.35 -7.37
N CYS A 68 -24.69 4.00 -8.13
CA CYS A 68 -25.26 4.88 -9.14
C CYS A 68 -25.80 6.19 -8.53
N VAL A 69 -26.50 6.11 -7.40
CA VAL A 69 -26.96 7.30 -6.66
C VAL A 69 -25.77 8.14 -6.22
N LEU A 70 -24.73 7.51 -5.67
CA LEU A 70 -23.52 8.16 -5.19
C LEU A 70 -22.77 8.91 -6.29
N MET A 71 -22.71 8.32 -7.48
CA MET A 71 -22.08 8.92 -8.66
C MET A 71 -22.87 10.12 -9.21
N CYS A 72 -24.17 10.18 -8.95
CA CYS A 72 -25.04 11.30 -9.30
C CYS A 72 -25.03 12.42 -8.25
N LEU A 73 -24.56 12.17 -7.03
CA LEU A 73 -24.48 13.18 -5.99
C LEU A 73 -23.43 14.26 -6.33
N PRO A 74 -23.68 15.51 -5.91
CA PRO A 74 -22.73 16.59 -6.14
C PRO A 74 -21.47 16.36 -5.30
N VAL A 75 -20.30 16.62 -5.88
CA VAL A 75 -19.00 16.48 -5.21
C VAL A 75 -18.90 17.38 -3.98
N SER A 76 -19.66 18.48 -3.96
CA SER A 76 -19.75 19.43 -2.84
C SER A 76 -20.44 18.87 -1.59
N LEU A 77 -21.13 17.74 -1.67
CA LEU A 77 -21.94 17.16 -0.58
C LEU A 77 -21.12 16.89 0.68
N THR A 78 -19.88 16.42 0.52
CA THR A 78 -18.99 16.14 1.64
C THR A 78 -18.50 17.46 2.25
N PRO A 79 -18.78 17.72 3.54
CA PRO A 79 -18.43 18.99 4.18
C PRO A 79 -16.92 19.11 4.32
N PHE A 80 -16.41 20.33 4.07
CA PHE A 80 -14.97 20.61 4.10
C PHE A 80 -14.23 20.14 5.37
N PRO A 81 -14.78 20.31 6.60
CA PRO A 81 -14.09 19.84 7.80
C PRO A 81 -13.80 18.32 7.80
N VAL A 82 -14.70 17.51 7.23
CA VAL A 82 -14.53 16.04 7.16
C VAL A 82 -13.44 15.70 6.13
N VAL A 83 -13.46 16.38 4.98
CA VAL A 83 -12.43 16.25 3.94
C VAL A 83 -11.05 16.60 4.50
N TRP A 84 -10.96 17.71 5.22
CA TRP A 84 -9.72 18.18 5.84
C TRP A 84 -9.20 17.19 6.90
N LEU A 85 -10.07 16.71 7.79
CA LEU A 85 -9.69 15.75 8.81
C LEU A 85 -9.16 14.44 8.19
N TYR A 86 -9.84 13.96 7.16
CA TYR A 86 -9.45 12.72 6.48
C TYR A 86 -8.14 12.89 5.68
N ASP A 87 -7.92 14.04 5.04
CA ASP A 87 -6.63 14.37 4.41
C ASP A 87 -5.48 14.33 5.44
N LYS A 88 -5.69 14.89 6.64
CA LYS A 88 -4.70 14.79 7.73
C LYS A 88 -4.51 13.38 8.25
N LEU A 89 -5.56 12.57 8.30
CA LEU A 89 -5.46 11.16 8.66
C LEU A 89 -4.63 10.37 7.64
N LEU A 90 -4.86 10.59 6.34
CA LEU A 90 -4.07 9.96 5.27
C LEU A 90 -2.58 10.28 5.42
N TRP A 91 -2.25 11.55 5.67
CA TRP A 91 -0.87 11.99 5.87
C TRP A 91 -0.25 11.41 7.15
N LEU A 92 -0.97 11.45 8.28
CA LEU A 92 -0.47 10.94 9.56
C LEU A 92 -0.26 9.41 9.54
N SER A 93 -1.07 8.68 8.78
CA SER A 93 -0.98 7.23 8.70
C SER A 93 0.22 6.74 7.88
N GLU A 94 0.79 7.59 7.04
CA GLU A 94 1.90 7.24 6.15
C GLU A 94 3.13 6.65 6.85
N PRO A 95 3.72 7.32 7.87
CA PRO A 95 4.86 6.78 8.60
C PRO A 95 4.52 5.49 9.34
N VAL A 96 3.28 5.35 9.83
CA VAL A 96 2.82 4.14 10.51
C VAL A 96 2.85 2.95 9.54
N TRP A 97 2.33 3.14 8.32
CA TRP A 97 2.33 2.06 7.33
C TRP A 97 3.71 1.74 6.79
N MET A 98 4.57 2.76 6.58
CA MET A 98 5.98 2.52 6.23
C MET A 98 6.69 1.67 7.30
N LEU A 99 6.41 1.90 8.58
CA LEU A 99 6.95 1.06 9.64
C LEU A 99 6.41 -0.37 9.56
N THR A 100 5.11 -0.56 9.30
CA THR A 100 4.53 -1.90 9.16
C THR A 100 5.07 -2.67 7.95
N GLU A 101 5.35 -1.99 6.83
CA GLU A 101 5.98 -2.57 5.65
C GLU A 101 7.40 -3.10 5.95
N VAL A 102 8.05 -2.59 6.99
CA VAL A 102 9.36 -3.06 7.43
C VAL A 102 9.25 -4.17 8.46
N LEU A 103 8.41 -3.97 9.48
CA LEU A 103 8.27 -4.90 10.59
C LEU A 103 7.67 -6.24 10.15
N ILE A 104 6.68 -6.24 9.26
CA ILE A 104 5.99 -7.47 8.85
C ILE A 104 6.92 -8.44 8.09
N PRO A 105 7.63 -8.03 7.03
CA PRO A 105 8.58 -8.92 6.36
C PRO A 105 9.71 -9.38 7.28
N LEU A 106 10.13 -8.54 8.22
CA LEU A 106 11.15 -8.88 9.21
C LEU A 106 10.66 -9.96 10.18
N GLU A 107 9.47 -9.79 10.76
CA GLU A 107 8.85 -10.81 11.62
C GLU A 107 8.66 -12.13 10.88
N TRP A 108 8.21 -12.07 9.62
CA TRP A 108 8.07 -13.25 8.77
C TRP A 108 9.42 -13.95 8.52
N ALA A 109 10.48 -13.18 8.21
CA ALA A 109 11.82 -13.72 8.00
C ALA A 109 12.36 -14.39 9.27
N MET A 110 12.24 -13.74 10.43
CA MET A 110 12.67 -14.30 11.72
C MET A 110 11.89 -15.58 12.07
N ALA A 111 10.57 -15.62 11.82
CA ALA A 111 9.78 -16.81 12.05
C ALA A 111 10.21 -17.98 11.14
N MET A 112 10.46 -17.72 9.86
CA MET A 112 10.95 -18.74 8.92
C MET A 112 12.35 -19.23 9.28
N SER A 113 13.21 -18.32 9.73
CA SER A 113 14.57 -18.58 10.18
C SER A 113 14.57 -19.48 11.43
N GLN A 114 13.72 -19.15 12.41
CA GLN A 114 13.56 -19.95 13.63
C GLN A 114 13.07 -21.37 13.31
N LYS A 115 12.04 -21.51 12.47
CA LYS A 115 11.59 -22.84 12.03
C LYS A 115 12.68 -23.65 11.33
N ALA A 116 13.53 -22.99 10.56
CA ALA A 116 14.64 -23.66 9.89
C ALA A 116 15.70 -24.15 10.90
N VAL A 117 15.91 -23.41 12.00
CA VAL A 117 16.79 -23.80 13.10
C VAL A 117 16.17 -24.91 13.95
N ASP A 118 14.89 -24.80 14.31
CA ASP A 118 14.19 -25.82 15.11
C ASP A 118 14.22 -27.19 14.39
N ARG A 119 13.99 -27.21 13.07
CA ARG A 119 14.13 -28.42 12.24
C ARG A 119 15.56 -28.97 12.18
N LEU A 120 16.56 -28.09 12.29
CA LEU A 120 17.96 -28.48 12.29
C LEU A 120 18.37 -29.12 13.62
N ASP A 121 17.78 -28.66 14.72
CA ASP A 121 17.99 -29.24 16.05
C ASP A 121 17.36 -30.63 16.17
N GLU A 122 16.20 -30.85 15.51
CA GLU A 122 15.55 -32.17 15.44
C GLU A 122 16.31 -33.16 14.53
N GLU A 123 16.73 -32.72 13.33
CA GLU A 123 17.48 -33.55 12.38
C GLU A 123 18.73 -32.80 11.87
N PRO A 124 19.91 -32.99 12.51
CA PRO A 124 21.13 -32.26 12.17
C PRO A 124 21.73 -32.77 10.86
N THR A 125 21.16 -32.34 9.74
CA THR A 125 21.71 -32.60 8.41
C THR A 125 22.76 -31.56 8.06
N ASN A 126 23.96 -32.01 7.67
CA ASN A 126 25.04 -31.12 7.25
C ASN A 126 24.66 -30.22 6.05
N LEU A 127 23.71 -30.69 5.22
CA LEU A 127 23.17 -29.92 4.10
C LEU A 127 22.37 -28.70 4.56
N ALA A 128 21.52 -28.81 5.59
CA ALA A 128 20.73 -27.70 6.08
C ALA A 128 21.59 -26.59 6.70
N LYS A 129 22.64 -26.94 7.46
CA LYS A 129 23.65 -25.97 7.94
C LYS A 129 24.33 -25.24 6.79
N GLY A 130 24.71 -25.98 5.74
CA GLY A 130 25.28 -25.42 4.52
C GLY A 130 24.33 -24.47 3.79
N MET A 131 23.03 -24.78 3.74
CA MET A 131 22.02 -23.91 3.12
C MET A 131 21.82 -22.60 3.89
N ILE A 132 21.76 -22.64 5.22
CA ILE A 132 21.63 -21.45 6.08
C ILE A 132 22.83 -20.52 5.89
N LEU A 133 24.05 -21.07 5.94
CA LEU A 133 25.28 -20.31 5.71
C LEU A 133 25.36 -19.76 4.27
N GLY A 134 24.99 -20.60 3.29
CA GLY A 134 24.93 -20.23 1.88
C GLY A 134 23.94 -19.10 1.59
N LEU A 135 22.77 -19.13 2.22
CA LEU A 135 21.76 -18.07 2.08
C LEU A 135 22.25 -16.76 2.71
N SER A 136 22.84 -16.80 3.92
CA SER A 136 23.39 -15.61 4.56
C SER A 136 24.51 -14.97 3.73
N THR A 137 25.44 -15.78 3.21
CA THR A 137 26.52 -15.28 2.33
C THR A 137 25.98 -14.68 1.03
N LEU A 138 24.96 -15.30 0.42
CA LEU A 138 24.27 -14.75 -0.74
C LEU A 138 23.61 -13.41 -0.42
N CYS A 139 22.93 -13.30 0.73
CA CYS A 139 22.34 -12.04 1.17
C CYS A 139 23.39 -10.94 1.32
N TYR A 140 24.52 -11.20 1.98
CA TYR A 140 25.59 -10.20 2.08
C TYR A 140 26.21 -9.84 0.72
N ALA A 141 26.34 -10.78 -0.21
CA ALA A 141 26.78 -10.49 -1.57
C ALA A 141 25.80 -9.57 -2.31
N VAL A 142 24.50 -9.81 -2.18
CA VAL A 142 23.43 -8.96 -2.74
C VAL A 142 23.46 -7.57 -2.11
N MET A 143 23.61 -7.48 -0.78
CA MET A 143 23.72 -6.22 -0.04
C MET A 143 24.90 -5.38 -0.55
N LEU A 144 26.06 -6.01 -0.75
CA LEU A 144 27.27 -5.35 -1.26
C LEU A 144 27.10 -4.90 -2.72
N TYR A 145 26.45 -5.72 -3.57
CA TYR A 145 26.12 -5.33 -4.94
C TYR A 145 25.26 -4.06 -4.99
N PHE A 146 24.16 -4.02 -4.23
CA PHE A 146 23.31 -2.83 -4.15
C PHE A 146 24.05 -1.63 -3.55
N GLY A 147 24.88 -1.84 -2.54
CA GLY A 147 25.70 -0.78 -1.94
C GLY A 147 26.67 -0.14 -2.94
N ILE A 148 27.33 -0.95 -3.78
CA ILE A 148 28.23 -0.44 -4.84
C ILE A 148 27.43 0.34 -5.89
N GLU A 149 26.29 -0.20 -6.33
CA GLU A 149 25.48 0.45 -7.36
C GLU A 149 24.92 1.79 -6.86
N LEU A 150 24.43 1.84 -5.62
CA LEU A 150 24.00 3.08 -4.97
C LEU A 150 25.15 4.07 -4.84
N TYR A 151 26.35 3.64 -4.45
CA TYR A 151 27.51 4.52 -4.38
C TYR A 151 27.85 5.14 -5.75
N ARG A 152 27.79 4.35 -6.82
CA ARG A 152 28.01 4.83 -8.20
C ARG A 152 26.96 5.84 -8.64
N LEU A 153 25.69 5.59 -8.34
CA LEU A 153 24.57 6.48 -8.68
C LEU A 153 24.60 7.79 -7.89
N TYR A 154 25.21 7.80 -6.70
CA TYR A 154 25.12 8.90 -5.74
C TYR A 154 26.45 9.55 -5.35
N SER A 155 27.50 9.35 -6.15
CA SER A 155 28.82 9.96 -5.89
C SER A 155 28.74 11.47 -5.64
N ASP A 156 27.74 12.13 -6.22
CA ASP A 156 27.62 13.59 -6.22
C ASP A 156 26.82 14.15 -5.02
N SER A 157 26.07 13.31 -4.29
CA SER A 157 25.21 13.77 -3.19
C SER A 157 25.76 13.30 -1.84
N THR A 158 26.37 14.23 -1.10
CA THR A 158 27.01 13.98 0.20
C THR A 158 26.07 13.36 1.25
N LEU A 159 24.81 13.78 1.26
CA LEU A 159 23.80 13.29 2.21
C LEU A 159 23.49 11.80 1.98
N THR A 160 23.28 11.38 0.73
CA THR A 160 22.98 9.97 0.40
C THR A 160 24.18 9.07 0.63
N VAL A 161 25.40 9.55 0.34
CA VAL A 161 26.63 8.80 0.66
C VAL A 161 26.79 8.62 2.17
N CYS A 162 26.49 9.66 2.96
CA CYS A 162 26.49 9.57 4.42
C CYS A 162 25.49 8.53 4.94
N MET A 163 24.25 8.53 4.43
CA MET A 163 23.25 7.51 4.78
C MET A 163 23.72 6.10 4.44
N LEU A 164 24.32 5.90 3.26
CA LEU A 164 24.88 4.61 2.85
C LEU A 164 25.98 4.13 3.81
N CYS A 165 26.91 5.01 4.19
CA CYS A 165 27.96 4.68 5.16
C CYS A 165 27.39 4.31 6.55
N ILE A 166 26.39 5.05 7.02
CA ILE A 166 25.71 4.75 8.29
C ILE A 166 25.03 3.38 8.22
N LEU A 167 24.32 3.08 7.14
CA LEU A 167 23.64 1.79 6.95
C LEU A 167 24.63 0.62 6.87
N LEU A 168 25.77 0.79 6.20
CA LEU A 168 26.84 -0.20 6.20
C LEU A 168 27.40 -0.43 7.60
N ALA A 169 27.67 0.64 8.36
CA ALA A 169 28.16 0.54 9.72
C ALA A 169 27.15 -0.17 10.65
N LEU A 170 25.86 0.16 10.54
CA LEU A 170 24.79 -0.50 11.28
C LEU A 170 24.65 -1.98 10.89
N SER A 171 24.77 -2.32 9.61
CA SER A 171 24.72 -3.71 9.13
C SER A 171 25.85 -4.56 9.73
N VAL A 172 27.07 -4.01 9.78
CA VAL A 172 28.22 -4.65 10.42
C VAL A 172 28.01 -4.78 11.93
N LEU A 173 27.48 -3.74 12.59
CA LEU A 173 27.18 -3.77 14.02
C LEU A 173 26.15 -4.85 14.34
N CYS A 174 25.05 -4.93 13.58
CA CYS A 174 24.02 -5.97 13.72
C CYS A 174 24.62 -7.37 13.55
N HIS A 175 25.50 -7.57 12.57
CA HIS A 175 26.19 -8.86 12.39
C HIS A 175 27.06 -9.23 13.59
N ILE A 176 27.83 -8.27 14.12
CA ILE A 176 28.68 -8.48 15.31
C ILE A 176 27.82 -8.78 16.55
N MET A 177 26.70 -8.07 16.72
CA MET A 177 25.77 -8.32 17.83
C MET A 177 25.17 -9.72 17.76
N MET A 178 24.70 -10.13 16.58
CA MET A 178 24.13 -11.48 16.39
C MET A 178 25.17 -12.59 16.57
N TRP A 179 26.42 -12.35 16.17
CA TRP A 179 27.52 -13.26 16.50
C TRP A 179 27.71 -13.35 18.02
N LYS A 180 27.82 -12.21 18.70
CA LYS A 180 28.21 -12.16 20.12
C LYS A 180 27.18 -12.77 21.08
N VAL A 181 25.91 -12.82 20.69
CA VAL A 181 24.82 -13.27 21.56
C VAL A 181 24.67 -14.79 21.54
N ASP A 182 25.32 -15.55 20.66
CA ASP A 182 25.20 -17.03 20.47
C ASP A 182 23.75 -17.55 20.25
N GLU A 183 22.72 -16.72 20.45
CA GLU A 183 21.31 -16.99 20.16
C GLU A 183 20.88 -16.45 18.77
N GLY A 184 21.75 -15.67 18.12
CA GLY A 184 21.40 -14.96 16.89
C GLY A 184 21.53 -15.82 15.63
N ILE A 185 20.44 -16.01 14.89
CA ILE A 185 20.49 -16.65 13.57
C ILE A 185 21.17 -15.69 12.58
N ILE A 186 22.35 -16.05 12.08
CA ILE A 186 23.18 -15.21 11.19
C ILE A 186 22.42 -14.76 9.93
N VAL A 187 21.45 -15.55 9.48
CA VAL A 187 20.60 -15.25 8.32
C VAL A 187 19.72 -14.01 8.56
N ASP A 188 19.26 -13.76 9.79
CA ASP A 188 18.36 -12.64 10.09
C ASP A 188 19.08 -11.30 9.94
N ALA A 189 20.32 -11.22 10.45
CA ALA A 189 21.17 -10.04 10.27
C ALA A 189 21.45 -9.78 8.78
N ALA A 190 21.70 -10.84 8.00
CA ALA A 190 21.97 -10.73 6.58
C ALA A 190 20.71 -10.24 5.81
N PHE A 191 19.54 -10.76 6.18
CA PHE A 191 18.26 -10.36 5.61
C PHE A 191 17.94 -8.88 5.92
N VAL A 192 18.07 -8.45 7.17
CA VAL A 192 17.90 -7.05 7.59
C VAL A 192 18.82 -6.12 6.81
N SER A 193 20.07 -6.53 6.59
CA SER A 193 21.06 -5.73 5.86
C SER A 193 20.68 -5.56 4.37
N VAL A 194 20.22 -6.64 3.71
CA VAL A 194 19.72 -6.58 2.33
C VAL A 194 18.49 -5.68 2.24
N PHE A 195 17.55 -5.87 3.15
CA PHE A 195 16.29 -5.14 3.16
C PHE A 195 16.53 -3.64 3.37
N SER A 196 17.43 -3.27 4.27
CA SER A 196 17.85 -1.87 4.49
C SER A 196 18.44 -1.23 3.23
N MET A 197 19.25 -1.96 2.45
CA MET A 197 19.78 -1.49 1.16
C MET A 197 18.69 -1.36 0.09
N LEU A 198 17.75 -2.30 0.06
CA LEU A 198 16.58 -2.22 -0.82
C LEU A 198 15.77 -0.96 -0.53
N PHE A 199 15.52 -0.60 0.74
CA PHE A 199 14.82 0.65 1.08
C PHE A 199 15.53 1.90 0.57
N LEU A 200 16.85 1.96 0.72
CA LEU A 200 17.63 3.08 0.19
C LEU A 200 17.56 3.15 -1.34
N TYR A 201 17.51 1.99 -2.01
CA TYR A 201 17.28 1.91 -3.45
C TYR A 201 15.86 2.29 -3.87
N CYS A 202 14.84 1.98 -3.06
CA CYS A 202 13.47 2.42 -3.31
C CYS A 202 13.35 3.94 -3.20
N TYR A 203 14.00 4.53 -2.19
CA TYR A 203 14.12 5.97 -2.04
C TYR A 203 14.79 6.63 -3.25
N HIS A 204 15.75 5.95 -3.90
CA HIS A 204 16.32 6.43 -5.16
C HIS A 204 15.29 6.53 -6.28
N ILE A 205 14.55 5.46 -6.51
CA ILE A 205 13.52 5.41 -7.54
C ILE A 205 12.49 6.53 -7.31
N GLU A 206 12.05 6.70 -6.07
CA GLU A 206 11.11 7.76 -5.70
C GLU A 206 11.70 9.16 -5.93
N ARG A 207 12.95 9.40 -5.55
CA ARG A 207 13.64 10.66 -5.80
C ARG A 207 13.75 10.98 -7.29
N VAL A 208 14.04 10.00 -8.14
CA VAL A 208 14.12 10.19 -9.60
C VAL A 208 12.75 10.56 -10.18
N ILE A 209 11.67 9.99 -9.64
CA ILE A 209 10.29 10.35 -10.00
C ILE A 209 9.98 11.79 -9.58
N LEU A 210 10.39 12.19 -8.36
CA LEU A 210 10.23 13.53 -7.81
C LEU A 210 11.01 14.61 -8.58
N GLN A 211 12.19 14.28 -9.11
CA GLN A 211 13.04 15.20 -9.87
C GLN A 211 12.48 15.57 -11.25
N ASN A 212 11.50 14.83 -11.76
CA ASN A 212 10.80 15.13 -13.01
C ASN A 212 9.29 15.33 -12.77
N PRO A 213 8.91 16.35 -11.98
CA PRO A 213 7.52 16.60 -11.67
C PRO A 213 6.78 17.14 -12.88
N LEU A 214 5.49 16.83 -12.97
CA LEU A 214 4.63 17.38 -14.00
C LEU A 214 4.26 18.81 -13.58
N PRO A 215 4.27 19.79 -14.50
CA PRO A 215 3.84 21.14 -14.18
C PRO A 215 2.38 21.11 -13.71
N LYS A 216 2.11 21.76 -12.57
CA LYS A 216 0.75 21.97 -12.05
C LYS A 216 -0.09 22.65 -13.15
N PRO A 217 -1.34 22.23 -13.42
CA PRO A 217 -2.20 23.02 -14.29
C PRO A 217 -2.46 24.40 -13.66
N ASP A 218 -2.39 25.46 -14.47
CA ASP A 218 -2.56 26.86 -14.03
C ASP A 218 -3.92 27.07 -13.35
N THR A 219 -4.92 26.28 -13.75
CA THR A 219 -6.16 26.11 -13.02
C THR A 219 -6.55 24.64 -12.99
N TRP A 220 -6.53 24.05 -11.80
CA TRP A 220 -7.32 22.84 -11.56
C TRP A 220 -8.78 23.24 -11.76
N LYS A 221 -9.54 22.41 -12.49
CA LYS A 221 -10.96 22.72 -12.72
C LYS A 221 -11.65 22.85 -11.36
N ARG A 222 -12.04 24.08 -10.99
CA ARG A 222 -12.74 24.31 -9.73
C ARG A 222 -14.03 23.52 -9.75
N ILE A 223 -14.25 22.78 -8.68
CA ILE A 223 -15.48 22.04 -8.47
C ILE A 223 -16.55 23.07 -8.15
N GLU A 224 -17.33 23.48 -9.16
CA GLU A 224 -18.53 24.27 -8.94
C GLU A 224 -19.57 23.42 -8.22
N GLY A 225 -20.32 24.03 -7.30
CA GLY A 225 -21.04 23.34 -6.23
C GLY A 225 -22.13 22.34 -6.64
N SER A 226 -22.50 22.26 -7.92
CA SER A 226 -23.54 21.35 -8.42
C SER A 226 -23.03 20.21 -9.31
N ILE A 227 -21.72 20.12 -9.58
CA ILE A 227 -21.17 19.09 -10.47
C ILE A 227 -21.16 17.74 -9.74
N SER A 228 -21.75 16.71 -10.35
CA SER A 228 -21.69 15.32 -9.88
C SER A 228 -20.42 14.61 -10.33
N TYR A 229 -20.07 13.48 -9.73
CA TYR A 229 -18.90 12.68 -10.16
C TYR A 229 -19.00 12.23 -11.61
N LEU A 230 -20.19 11.83 -12.06
CA LEU A 230 -20.45 11.54 -13.48
C LEU A 230 -20.29 12.77 -14.38
N GLY A 231 -20.78 13.94 -13.93
CA GLY A 231 -20.59 15.19 -14.66
C GLY A 231 -19.11 15.58 -14.77
N LEU A 232 -18.34 15.26 -13.74
CA LEU A 232 -16.90 15.50 -13.71
C LEU A 232 -16.16 14.56 -14.68
N LEU A 233 -16.51 13.26 -14.71
CA LEU A 233 -16.03 12.31 -15.72
C LEU A 233 -16.39 12.73 -17.15
N TYR A 234 -17.65 13.10 -17.39
CA TYR A 234 -18.10 13.58 -18.69
C TYR A 234 -17.28 14.81 -19.13
N SER A 235 -16.87 15.64 -18.18
CA SER A 235 -16.04 16.78 -18.53
C SER A 235 -14.62 16.44 -18.96
N PHE A 236 -14.11 15.25 -18.63
CA PHE A 236 -12.81 14.78 -19.10
C PHE A 236 -12.82 14.44 -20.59
N THR A 237 -13.94 13.98 -21.13
CA THR A 237 -14.07 13.72 -22.57
C THR A 237 -14.02 15.01 -23.39
N ASN A 238 -14.36 16.14 -22.76
CA ASN A 238 -14.32 17.47 -23.36
C ASN A 238 -13.04 18.24 -23.00
N ALA A 239 -12.05 17.59 -22.37
CA ALA A 239 -10.79 18.23 -22.02
C ALA A 239 -9.91 18.47 -23.26
N SER A 240 -9.07 19.50 -23.21
CA SER A 240 -8.10 19.78 -24.27
C SER A 240 -7.09 18.64 -24.42
N LEU A 241 -6.57 18.45 -25.63
CA LEU A 241 -5.55 17.42 -25.92
C LEU A 241 -4.30 17.56 -25.03
N LEU A 242 -3.93 18.80 -24.68
CA LEU A 242 -2.82 19.08 -23.78
C LEU A 242 -3.07 18.53 -22.36
N ASN A 243 -4.26 18.76 -21.82
CA ASN A 243 -4.65 18.27 -20.50
C ASN A 243 -4.78 16.74 -20.49
N ALA A 244 -5.33 16.16 -21.56
CA ALA A 244 -5.42 14.72 -21.73
C ALA A 244 -4.03 14.04 -21.80
N ASN A 245 -3.07 14.63 -22.53
CA ASN A 245 -1.71 14.09 -22.62
C ASN A 245 -0.99 14.16 -21.27
N ARG A 246 -1.19 15.25 -20.50
CA ARG A 246 -0.64 15.37 -19.14
C ARG A 246 -1.25 14.33 -18.19
N ALA A 247 -2.56 14.16 -18.21
CA ALA A 247 -3.24 13.13 -17.44
C ALA A 247 -2.76 11.71 -17.81
N MET A 248 -2.53 11.45 -19.10
CA MET A 248 -1.96 10.18 -19.56
C MET A 248 -0.55 9.95 -19.04
N GLN A 249 0.31 10.97 -18.98
CA GLN A 249 1.64 10.85 -18.39
C GLN A 249 1.58 10.55 -16.88
N PHE A 250 0.64 11.17 -16.17
CA PHE A 250 0.37 10.87 -14.76
C PHE A 250 -0.07 9.41 -14.58
N MET A 251 -1.05 8.97 -15.36
CA MET A 251 -1.54 7.58 -15.33
C MET A 251 -0.42 6.57 -15.63
N LYS A 252 0.44 6.84 -16.63
CA LYS A 252 1.57 5.96 -16.95
C LYS A 252 2.54 5.77 -15.80
N LYS A 253 2.80 6.81 -15.01
CA LYS A 253 3.65 6.71 -13.81
C LYS A 253 2.97 5.90 -12.71
N LEU A 254 1.67 6.10 -12.50
CA LEU A 254 0.88 5.38 -11.50
C LEU A 254 0.69 3.89 -11.83
N PHE A 255 0.68 3.51 -13.10
CA PHE A 255 0.64 2.10 -13.55
C PHE A 255 2.02 1.52 -13.87
N SER A 256 3.10 2.14 -13.38
CA SER A 256 4.45 1.55 -13.47
C SER A 256 4.49 0.21 -12.71
N PRO A 257 5.13 -0.84 -13.25
CA PRO A 257 5.25 -2.14 -12.57
C PRO A 257 5.80 -2.02 -11.15
N VAL A 258 6.75 -1.11 -10.94
CA VAL A 258 7.36 -0.85 -9.63
C VAL A 258 6.33 -0.25 -8.67
N PHE A 259 5.54 0.73 -9.11
CA PHE A 259 4.52 1.36 -8.29
C PHE A 259 3.41 0.36 -7.91
N VAL A 260 2.97 -0.47 -8.87
CA VAL A 260 1.98 -1.51 -8.62
C VAL A 260 2.51 -2.53 -7.61
N LEU A 261 3.77 -2.95 -7.74
CA LEU A 261 4.38 -3.87 -6.79
C LEU A 261 4.43 -3.30 -5.37
N PHE A 262 4.88 -2.05 -5.18
CA PHE A 262 4.85 -1.38 -3.88
C PHE A 262 3.44 -1.20 -3.33
N SER A 263 2.48 -0.86 -4.20
CA SER A 263 1.08 -0.72 -3.81
C SER A 263 0.49 -2.03 -3.27
N LEU A 264 0.82 -3.15 -3.92
CA LEU A 264 0.41 -4.48 -3.47
C LEU A 264 1.08 -4.88 -2.16
N LEU A 265 2.39 -4.62 -2.02
CA LEU A 265 3.13 -4.88 -0.79
C LEU A 265 2.60 -4.06 0.39
N ARG A 266 2.30 -2.79 0.16
CA ARG A 266 1.67 -1.91 1.15
C ARG A 266 0.29 -2.42 1.55
N LEU A 267 -0.56 -2.75 0.57
CA LEU A 267 -1.88 -3.27 0.84
C LEU A 267 -1.83 -4.55 1.67
N PHE A 268 -0.93 -5.48 1.32
CA PHE A 268 -0.71 -6.71 2.05
C PHE A 268 -0.24 -6.47 3.49
N SER A 269 0.72 -5.55 3.67
CA SER A 269 1.23 -5.17 5.00
C SER A 269 0.14 -4.58 5.88
N VAL A 270 -0.65 -3.64 5.34
CA VAL A 270 -1.76 -2.99 6.04
C VAL A 270 -2.84 -4.00 6.42
N LEU A 271 -3.25 -4.87 5.49
CA LEU A 271 -4.28 -5.88 5.78
C LEU A 271 -3.82 -6.85 6.86
N THR A 272 -2.54 -7.23 6.87
CA THR A 272 -2.01 -8.10 7.92
C THR A 272 -1.93 -7.38 9.27
N ALA A 273 -1.44 -6.14 9.30
CA ALA A 273 -1.40 -5.33 10.52
C ALA A 273 -2.80 -5.15 11.13
N VAL A 274 -3.78 -4.82 10.29
CA VAL A 274 -5.19 -4.71 10.72
C VAL A 274 -5.73 -6.05 11.20
N GLY A 275 -5.40 -7.15 10.53
CA GLY A 275 -5.76 -8.51 10.95
C GLY A 275 -5.24 -8.85 12.35
N ILE A 276 -3.99 -8.52 12.64
CA ILE A 276 -3.38 -8.69 13.97
C ILE A 276 -4.13 -7.86 15.03
N VAL A 277 -4.44 -6.59 14.74
CA VAL A 277 -5.12 -5.70 15.68
C VAL A 277 -6.55 -6.15 15.96
N VAL A 278 -7.32 -6.48 14.92
CA VAL A 278 -8.71 -6.95 15.05
C VAL A 278 -8.76 -8.24 15.86
N ARG A 279 -7.84 -9.17 15.60
CA ARG A 279 -7.71 -10.42 16.36
C ARG A 279 -7.36 -10.17 17.83
N LYS A 280 -6.38 -9.31 18.11
CA LYS A 280 -6.00 -8.97 19.50
C LYS A 280 -7.15 -8.32 20.28
N GLY A 281 -8.07 -7.64 19.59
CA GLY A 281 -9.30 -7.12 20.17
C GLY A 281 -10.41 -8.16 20.36
N SER A 282 -10.40 -9.27 19.60
CA SER A 282 -11.36 -10.38 19.74
C SER A 282 -10.87 -11.50 20.66
N ASP A 283 -9.56 -11.66 20.83
CA ASP A 283 -8.92 -12.78 21.53
C ASP A 283 -8.87 -12.58 23.05
N GLN A 284 -9.91 -11.98 23.62
CA GLN A 284 -10.19 -12.15 25.05
C GLN A 284 -10.87 -13.49 25.35
N GLU A 285 -11.20 -14.31 24.34
CA GLU A 285 -11.98 -15.55 24.52
C GLU A 285 -11.40 -16.87 23.99
N GLU A 286 -10.27 -16.92 23.25
CA GLU A 286 -9.71 -18.22 22.81
C GLU A 286 -8.18 -18.28 22.97
N GLU A 287 -7.74 -18.76 24.14
CA GLU A 287 -6.49 -19.52 24.27
C GLU A 287 -6.62 -20.77 23.39
N CYS A 288 -5.94 -20.80 22.25
CA CYS A 288 -5.36 -22.00 21.60
C CYS A 288 -4.99 -21.65 20.15
N ASP A 289 -3.69 -21.57 19.88
CA ASP A 289 -3.01 -22.35 18.84
C ASP A 289 -1.62 -21.74 18.62
N MET A 290 -0.68 -22.30 19.37
CA MET A 290 0.74 -22.24 19.08
C MET A 290 1.02 -23.22 17.95
N ASP A 291 0.65 -22.92 16.70
CA ASP A 291 1.14 -23.72 15.57
C ASP A 291 1.26 -22.94 14.25
N ASP A 292 2.49 -23.01 13.74
CA ASP A 292 3.07 -22.83 12.41
C ASP A 292 2.60 -21.72 11.45
N ASP A 293 1.33 -21.38 11.25
CA ASP A 293 0.91 -20.51 10.12
C ASP A 293 0.28 -19.17 10.53
N ARG A 294 0.88 -18.50 11.50
CA ARG A 294 0.38 -17.25 12.10
C ARG A 294 0.06 -16.17 11.06
N PHE A 295 0.85 -16.04 10.00
CA PHE A 295 0.64 -15.00 8.99
C PHE A 295 -0.55 -15.29 8.06
N GLU A 296 -0.59 -16.51 7.54
CA GLU A 296 -1.62 -16.95 6.57
C GLU A 296 -2.98 -17.10 7.25
N THR A 297 -3.01 -17.59 8.49
CA THR A 297 -4.23 -17.63 9.31
C THR A 297 -4.77 -16.24 9.63
N HIS A 298 -3.91 -15.25 9.89
CA HIS A 298 -4.36 -13.87 10.18
C HIS A 298 -5.05 -13.22 8.98
N PHE A 299 -4.44 -13.33 7.80
CA PHE A 299 -5.00 -12.78 6.58
C PHE A 299 -6.32 -13.46 6.18
N ASN A 300 -6.35 -14.81 6.21
CA ASN A 300 -7.54 -15.58 5.87
C ASN A 300 -8.68 -15.39 6.88
N SER A 301 -8.35 -15.27 8.17
CA SER A 301 -9.32 -14.96 9.23
C SER A 301 -9.94 -13.58 9.04
N LEU A 302 -9.15 -12.54 8.73
CA LEU A 302 -9.67 -11.19 8.51
C LEU A 302 -10.63 -11.15 7.31
N ILE A 303 -10.26 -11.76 6.19
CA ILE A 303 -11.10 -11.83 4.99
C ILE A 303 -12.45 -12.47 5.30
N ARG A 304 -12.44 -13.53 6.11
CA ARG A 304 -13.65 -14.29 6.45
C ARG A 304 -14.50 -13.61 7.52
N LYS A 305 -13.88 -13.04 8.56
CA LYS A 305 -14.57 -12.45 9.71
C LYS A 305 -15.05 -11.02 9.45
N SER A 306 -14.33 -10.23 8.63
CA SER A 306 -14.67 -8.82 8.42
C SER A 306 -14.36 -8.33 6.99
N PRO A 307 -15.19 -8.69 6.00
CA PRO A 307 -15.01 -8.25 4.61
C PRO A 307 -15.12 -6.72 4.45
N VAL A 308 -15.81 -6.05 5.38
CA VAL A 308 -15.96 -4.60 5.41
C VAL A 308 -14.65 -3.91 5.73
N VAL A 309 -13.92 -4.42 6.73
CA VAL A 309 -12.61 -3.89 7.12
C VAL A 309 -11.63 -4.04 5.96
N VAL A 310 -11.63 -5.18 5.27
CA VAL A 310 -10.80 -5.37 4.06
C VAL A 310 -11.14 -4.35 2.98
N ARG A 311 -12.43 -4.13 2.68
CA ARG A 311 -12.87 -3.13 1.70
C ARG A 311 -12.44 -1.71 2.09
N LEU A 312 -12.62 -1.33 3.36
CA LEU A 312 -12.21 -0.02 3.86
C LEU A 312 -10.69 0.17 3.79
N SER A 313 -9.90 -0.84 4.18
CA SER A 313 -8.44 -0.81 4.07
C SER A 313 -7.98 -0.65 2.62
N VAL A 314 -8.60 -1.37 1.67
CA VAL A 314 -8.30 -1.22 0.23
C VAL A 314 -8.58 0.19 -0.24
N ILE A 315 -9.77 0.74 0.06
CA ILE A 315 -10.12 2.11 -0.34
C ILE A 315 -9.14 3.12 0.27
N PHE A 316 -8.83 2.97 1.56
CA PHE A 316 -7.94 3.88 2.29
C PHE A 316 -6.51 3.86 1.71
N VAL A 317 -5.89 2.68 1.60
CA VAL A 317 -4.52 2.53 1.08
C VAL A 317 -4.42 3.02 -0.35
N TYR A 318 -5.39 2.66 -1.20
CA TYR A 318 -5.39 3.12 -2.58
C TYR A 318 -5.53 4.64 -2.69
N THR A 319 -6.40 5.24 -1.87
CA THR A 319 -6.55 6.70 -1.81
C THR A 319 -5.25 7.36 -1.38
N GLN A 320 -4.62 6.86 -0.32
CA GLN A 320 -3.34 7.37 0.19
C GLN A 320 -2.26 7.36 -0.90
N LEU A 321 -2.11 6.25 -1.61
CA LEU A 321 -1.14 6.11 -2.69
C LEU A 321 -1.40 7.09 -3.85
N VAL A 322 -2.67 7.26 -4.25
CA VAL A 322 -3.04 8.20 -5.30
C VAL A 322 -2.80 9.64 -4.86
N THR A 323 -3.18 10.03 -3.63
CA THR A 323 -2.98 11.38 -3.12
C THR A 323 -1.50 11.70 -2.92
N HIS A 324 -0.73 10.76 -2.38
CA HIS A 324 0.71 10.92 -2.21
C HIS A 324 1.40 11.09 -3.58
N HIS A 325 1.03 10.28 -4.58
CA HIS A 325 1.58 10.41 -5.93
C HIS A 325 1.17 11.73 -6.61
N LEU A 326 -0.05 12.22 -6.38
CA LEU A 326 -0.49 13.52 -6.90
C LEU A 326 0.28 14.68 -6.28
N GLN A 327 0.53 14.64 -4.97
CA GLN A 327 1.27 15.68 -4.25
C GLN A 327 2.75 15.66 -4.62
N SER A 328 3.34 14.47 -4.76
CA SER A 328 4.75 14.30 -5.12
C SER A 328 5.03 14.61 -6.59
N ALA A 329 4.07 14.36 -7.49
CA ALA A 329 4.21 14.64 -8.91
C ALA A 329 4.01 16.13 -9.29
N VAL A 330 3.57 16.99 -8.36
CA VAL A 330 3.17 18.38 -8.64
C VAL A 330 3.92 19.35 -7.72
N ILE A 331 4.87 20.13 -8.25
CA ILE A 331 5.49 21.22 -7.50
C ILE A 331 4.49 22.40 -7.37
N GLU A 332 4.34 22.96 -6.17
CA GLU A 332 3.87 24.35 -6.02
C GLU A 332 4.94 25.29 -6.58
N PRO A 333 4.64 26.14 -7.58
CA PRO A 333 5.62 27.12 -8.01
C PRO A 333 6.06 27.91 -6.78
N ALA A 334 7.36 27.92 -6.51
CA ALA A 334 7.95 28.74 -5.46
C ALA A 334 7.52 30.18 -5.74
N VAL A 335 6.68 30.72 -4.86
CA VAL A 335 6.27 32.13 -4.87
C VAL A 335 7.41 32.98 -4.36
#